data_AF-A0A6N1XAV9-F1
#
_entry.id   AF-A0A6N1XAV9-F1
#
_cell.length_a   1.000
_cell.length_b   1.000
_cell.length_c   1.000
_cell.angle_alpha   90.00
_cell.angle_beta   90.00
_cell.angle_gamma   90.00
#
_symmetry.space_group_name_H-M   'P 1'
#
loop_
_entity.id
_entity.type
_entity.pdbx_description
1 polymer ?
#
loop_
_entity_poly.entity_id
_entity_poly.type
_entity_poly.pdbx_seq_one_letter_code
_entity_poly.pdbx_strand_id
1 'polypeptide(L)' 'MLRAKSVWIPPAGTVATYLGRSRKLSRTVRVVAEASAGRLVVEAIGRRGVPVRITIKQENLKPLPPGLFD' A
#
# COMPACT_ATOMS: atom_id res chain seq x y z
N MET A 1 8.71 -26.57 7.62
CA MET A 1 9.33 -25.24 7.43
C MET A 1 8.32 -24.33 6.75
N LEU A 2 7.73 -23.37 7.46
CA LEU A 2 6.93 -22.33 6.81
C LEU A 2 7.90 -21.47 6.00
N ARG A 3 7.80 -21.54 4.68
CA ARG A 3 8.56 -20.67 3.76
C ARG A 3 8.28 -19.24 4.23
N ALA A 4 9.29 -18.54 4.73
CA ALA A 4 9.16 -17.13 5.04
C ALA A 4 8.77 -16.45 3.73
N LYS A 5 7.47 -16.17 3.55
CA LYS A 5 6.98 -15.38 2.42
C LYS A 5 7.82 -14.10 2.48
N SER A 6 8.58 -13.78 1.44
CA SER A 6 9.36 -12.54 1.45
C SER A 6 8.39 -11.39 1.70
N VAL A 7 8.43 -10.84 2.91
CA VAL A 7 7.51 -9.82 3.37
C VAL A 7 7.99 -8.54 2.68
N TRP A 8 7.35 -8.18 1.55
CA TRP A 8 7.71 -6.99 0.79
C TRP A 8 7.33 -5.74 1.59
N ILE A 9 8.31 -5.09 2.22
CA ILE A 9 8.15 -3.88 3.03
C ILE A 9 8.53 -2.68 2.16
N PRO A 10 7.57 -1.95 1.58
CA PRO A 10 7.88 -0.76 0.80
C PRO A 10 8.40 0.38 1.71
N PRO A 11 9.51 1.04 1.36
CA PRO A 11 10.01 2.18 2.12
C PRO A 11 9.07 3.40 2.00
N ALA A 12 9.28 4.39 2.86
CA ALA A 12 8.60 5.68 2.75
C ALA A 12 8.86 6.32 1.37
N GLY A 13 7.82 6.91 0.80
CA GLY A 13 7.84 7.47 -0.55
C GLY A 13 7.45 6.49 -1.66
N THR A 14 7.45 5.18 -1.41
CA THR A 14 7.03 4.19 -2.41
C THR A 14 5.55 4.35 -2.73
N VAL A 15 5.23 4.32 -4.03
CA VAL A 15 3.85 4.22 -4.53
C VAL A 15 3.48 2.75 -4.67
N ALA A 16 2.35 2.37 -4.10
CA ALA A 16 1.90 1.00 -4.02
C ALA A 16 0.41 0.88 -4.37
N THR A 17 0.00 -0.34 -4.74
CA THR A 17 -1.41 -0.68 -4.91
C THR A 17 -1.94 -1.22 -3.59
N TYR A 18 -2.88 -0.50 -2.97
CA TYR A 18 -3.67 -1.00 -1.86
C TYR A 18 -4.78 -1.92 -2.38
N LEU A 19 -4.84 -3.13 -1.82
CA LEU A 19 -5.89 -4.12 -2.02
C LEU A 19 -6.89 -4.05 -0.86
N GLY A 20 -8.03 -3.42 -1.11
CA GLY A 20 -9.14 -3.40 -0.16
C GLY A 20 -9.80 -4.77 0.02
N ARG A 21 -10.82 -4.83 0.89
CA ARG A 21 -11.60 -6.05 1.16
C ARG A 21 -12.25 -6.67 -0.09
N SER A 22 -12.47 -5.88 -1.14
CA SER A 22 -12.96 -6.36 -2.44
C SER A 22 -11.97 -5.98 -3.53
N ARG A 23 -11.77 -6.85 -4.53
CA ARG A 23 -10.89 -6.61 -5.68
C ARG A 23 -11.23 -5.33 -6.44
N LYS A 24 -12.49 -4.90 -6.41
CA LYS A 24 -12.95 -3.64 -7.03
C LYS A 24 -12.53 -2.37 -6.27
N LEU A 25 -11.97 -2.52 -5.07
CA LEU A 25 -11.55 -1.42 -4.19
C LEU A 25 -10.03 -1.25 -4.17
N SER A 26 -9.35 -1.54 -5.28
CA SER A 26 -7.94 -1.21 -5.42
C SER A 26 -7.77 0.31 -5.50
N ARG A 27 -6.69 0.79 -4.87
CA ARG A 27 -6.33 2.21 -4.84
C ARG A 27 -4.83 2.35 -4.94
N THR A 28 -4.37 3.36 -5.67
CA THR A 28 -2.98 3.79 -5.61
C THR A 28 -2.78 4.61 -4.34
N VAL A 29 -1.76 4.27 -3.58
CA VAL A 29 -1.41 4.94 -2.32
C VAL A 29 0.09 5.20 -2.27
N ARG A 30 0.50 6.22 -1.52
CA ARG A 30 1.91 6.51 -1.23
C ARG A 30 2.23 6.16 0.21
N VAL A 31 3.29 5.39 0.44
CA VAL A 31 3.76 5.11 1.80
C VAL A 31 4.37 6.38 2.39
N VAL A 32 3.91 6.75 3.58
CA VAL A 32 4.41 7.93 4.31
C VAL A 32 5.41 7.49 5.36
N ALA A 33 5.08 6.44 6.13
CA ALA A 33 5.91 5.94 7.20
C ALA A 33 5.57 4.50 7.55
N GLU A 34 6.52 3.82 8.21
CA GLU A 34 6.25 2.59 8.92
C GLU A 34 5.39 2.84 10.16
N ALA A 35 4.52 1.88 10.49
CA ALA A 35 3.70 1.90 11.69
C ALA A 35 3.89 0.60 12.48
N SER A 36 3.26 0.52 13.65
CA SER A 36 3.38 -0.64 14.52
C SER A 36 2.71 -1.90 13.98
N ALA A 37 3.27 -3.07 14.34
CA ALA A 37 2.70 -4.39 14.09
C ALA A 37 2.41 -4.67 12.60
N GLY A 38 3.41 -4.47 11.74
CA GLY A 38 3.33 -4.79 10.30
C GLY A 38 2.32 -3.91 9.54
N ARG A 39 2.16 -2.67 9.99
CA ARG A 39 1.29 -1.67 9.35
C ARG A 39 2.13 -0.55 8.79
N LEU A 40 1.53 0.18 7.86
CA LEU A 40 2.13 1.34 7.20
C LEU A 40 1.11 2.48 7.23
N VAL A 41 1.59 3.69 7.49
CA VAL A 41 0.81 4.90 7.23
C VAL A 41 0.95 5.22 5.75
N VAL A 42 -0.18 5.32 5.07
CA VAL A 42 -0.22 5.64 3.65
C VAL A 42 -1.11 6.85 3.40
N GLU A 43 -0.78 7.59 2.36
CA GLU A 43 -1.57 8.68 1.82
C GLU A 43 -2.31 8.20 0.56
N ALA A 44 -3.60 8.49 0.49
CA ALA A 44 -4.48 8.16 -0.62
C ALA A 44 -5.37 9.36 -0.96
N ILE A 45 -6.02 9.32 -2.13
CA ILE A 45 -7.03 10.33 -2.48
C ILE A 45 -8.41 9.88 -1.98
N GLY A 46 -8.97 10.68 -1.07
CA GLY A 46 -10.30 10.46 -0.51
C GLY A 46 -11.42 10.80 -1.51
N ARG A 47 -12.66 10.50 -1.13
CA ARG A 47 -13.84 10.70 -2.01
C ARG A 47 -14.05 12.14 -2.48
N ARG A 48 -13.57 13.12 -1.72
CA ARG A 48 -13.66 14.55 -2.06
C ARG A 48 -12.47 15.05 -2.88
N GLY A 49 -11.64 14.16 -3.42
CA GLY A 49 -10.43 14.53 -4.15
C GLY A 49 -9.28 15.07 -3.27
N VAL A 50 -9.43 15.02 -1.94
CA VAL A 50 -8.43 15.51 -1.00
C VAL A 50 -7.54 14.36 -0.49
N PRO A 51 -6.25 14.61 -0.22
CA PRO A 51 -5.38 13.64 0.41
C PRO A 51 -5.90 13.23 1.79
N VAL A 52 -5.87 11.93 2.06
CA VAL A 52 -6.22 11.34 3.36
C VAL A 52 -5.12 10.37 3.78
N ARG A 53 -4.79 10.37 5.08
CA ARG A 53 -3.83 9.44 5.67
C ARG A 53 -4.57 8.35 6.42
N ILE A 54 -4.22 7.11 6.12
CA ILE A 54 -4.81 5.93 6.75
C ILE A 54 -3.72 4.93 7.11
N THR A 55 -3.96 4.14 8.16
CA THR A 55 -3.07 3.04 8.53
C THR A 55 -3.59 1.76 7.91
N ILE A 56 -2.74 1.04 7.19
CA ILE A 56 -3.11 -0.22 6.53
C ILE A 56 -2.13 -1.32 6.90
N LYS A 57 -2.59 -2.57 6.84
CA LYS A 57 -1.71 -3.73 6.95
C LYS A 57 -0.81 -3.82 5.72
N GLN A 58 0.45 -4.16 5.93
CA GLN A 58 1.41 -4.37 4.87
C GLN A 58 0.97 -5.45 3.87
N GLU A 59 0.32 -6.53 4.34
CA GLU A 59 -0.19 -7.62 3.49
C GLU A 59 -1.22 -7.18 2.44
N ASN A 60 -1.82 -6.01 2.63
CA ASN A 60 -2.76 -5.42 1.68
C ASN A 60 -2.08 -4.50 0.66
N LEU A 61 -0.76 -4.35 0.70
CA LEU A 61 -0.01 -3.63 -0.32
C LEU A 61 0.59 -4.59 -1.34
N LYS A 62 0.57 -4.18 -2.59
CA LYS A 62 1.34 -4.79 -3.67
C LYS A 62 2.17 -3.74 -4.42
N PRO A 63 3.29 -4.15 -5.04
CA PRO A 63 4.00 -3.29 -5.97
C PRO A 63 3.03 -2.73 -7.01
N LEU A 64 3.29 -1.51 -7.47
CA LEU A 64 2.58 -0.98 -8.61
C LEU A 64 2.79 -1.95 -9.79
N PRO A 65 1.74 -2.29 -10.57
CA PRO A 65 1.95 -2.99 -11.82
C PRO A 65 2.95 -2.20 -12.68
N PRO A 66 3.79 -2.88 -13.48
CA PRO A 66 4.74 -2.21 -14.35
C PRO A 66 4.00 -1.22 -15.25
N GLY A 67 4.55 -0.01 -15.38
CA GLY A 67 4.07 0.98 -16.31
C GLY A 67 4.24 0.51 -17.75
N LEU A 68 3.45 1.09 -18.65
CA LEU A 68 3.56 0.80 -20.08
C LEU A 68 4.90 1.27 -20.69
N PHE A 69 5.59 2.20 -20.00
CA PHE A 69 6.79 2.88 -20.47
C PHE A 69 7.98 2.71 -19.53
N ASP A 70 7.88 1.78 -18.57
CA ASP A 70 8.95 1.46 -17.62
C ASP A 70 9.94 0.45 -18.20
#